data_AF-A0A844XTQ0-F1
#
_entry.id   AF-A0A844XTQ0-F1
#
_cell.length_a   1.000
_cell.length_b   1.000
_cell.length_c   1.000
_cell.angle_alpha   90.00
_cell.angle_beta   90.00
_cell.angle_gamma   90.00
#
_symmetry.space_group_name_H-M   'P 1'
#
loop_
_entity.id
_entity.type
_entity.pdbx_description
1 polymer ?
#
loop_
_entity_poly.entity_id
_entity_poly.type
_entity_poly.pdbx_seq_one_letter_code
_entity_poly.pdbx_strand_id
1 'polypeptide(L)'
;MTEDNLEWLTNWYVRECNNDWEHSYGIKIETLDNPGWTVEIDLRETVLEGRWFESMHGEVASDLDEWRERGSWWIASADGVRFKAACGPTDVSAVMGVFREWAEGYRSEVS
;
A
#
# COMPACT_ATOMS: atom_id res chain seq x y z
N MET A 1 10.92 -10.56 -16.45
CA MET A 1 9.77 -10.90 -15.57
C MET A 1 9.45 -9.64 -14.81
N THR A 2 8.18 -9.25 -14.73
CA THR A 2 7.75 -8.19 -13.81
C THR A 2 8.06 -8.66 -12.39
N GLU A 3 8.79 -7.87 -11.64
CA GLU A 3 9.09 -8.16 -10.23
C GLU A 3 7.78 -8.25 -9.44
N ASP A 4 7.64 -9.31 -8.64
CA ASP A 4 6.45 -9.52 -7.81
C ASP A 4 6.33 -8.42 -6.74
N ASN A 5 5.13 -7.92 -6.48
CA ASN A 5 4.95 -6.78 -5.57
C ASN A 5 5.27 -7.12 -4.11
N LEU A 6 5.06 -8.38 -3.69
CA LEU A 6 5.44 -8.80 -2.35
C LEU A 6 6.96 -8.93 -2.26
N GLU A 7 7.61 -9.50 -3.28
CA GLU A 7 9.07 -9.55 -3.37
C GLU A 7 9.67 -8.14 -3.29
N TRP A 8 9.17 -7.20 -4.10
CA TRP A 8 9.60 -5.80 -4.04
C TRP A 8 9.42 -5.19 -2.64
N LEU A 9 8.26 -5.39 -2.00
CA LEU A 9 7.98 -4.85 -0.66
C LEU A 9 8.94 -5.42 0.38
N THR A 10 9.21 -6.73 0.35
CA THR A 10 10.16 -7.35 1.29
C THR A 10 11.58 -6.85 1.08
N ASN A 11 11.99 -6.61 -0.17
CA ASN A 11 13.28 -6.00 -0.48
C ASN A 11 13.33 -4.52 -0.07
N TRP A 12 12.23 -3.78 -0.21
CA TRP A 12 12.12 -2.41 0.30
C TRP A 12 12.28 -2.38 1.81
N TYR A 13 11.57 -3.24 2.55
CA TYR A 13 11.69 -3.34 4.00
C TYR A 13 13.14 -3.59 4.46
N VAL A 14 13.87 -4.50 3.78
CA VAL A 14 15.29 -4.77 4.09
C VAL A 14 16.18 -3.52 3.90
N ARG A 15 15.85 -2.64 2.94
CA ARG A 15 16.60 -1.40 2.70
C ARG A 15 16.35 -0.36 3.80
N GLU A 16 15.17 -0.36 4.40
CA GLU A 16 14.84 0.56 5.49
C GLU A 16 15.41 0.07 6.84
N CYS A 17 15.66 -1.24 7.02
CA CYS A 17 16.34 -1.76 8.20
C CYS A 17 17.75 -1.17 8.36
N ASN A 18 17.92 -0.35 9.39
CA ASN A 18 19.14 0.42 9.62
C ASN A 18 19.59 0.40 11.10
N ASN A 19 19.12 -0.58 11.87
CA ASN A 19 19.33 -0.74 13.32
C ASN A 19 18.48 0.15 14.21
N ASP A 20 17.71 1.10 13.66
CA ASP A 20 16.80 1.95 14.43
C ASP A 20 15.36 1.85 13.90
N TRP A 21 15.20 1.88 12.58
CA TRP A 21 13.90 1.93 11.92
C TRP A 21 13.05 0.69 12.23
N GLU A 22 13.63 -0.52 12.17
CA GLU A 22 12.92 -1.78 12.44
C GLU A 22 12.45 -1.95 13.89
N HIS A 23 12.98 -1.14 14.81
CA HIS A 23 12.57 -1.14 16.22
C HIS A 23 11.45 -0.14 16.51
N SER A 24 11.27 0.86 15.64
CA SER A 24 10.37 2.02 15.87
C SER A 24 9.20 2.06 14.89
N TYR A 25 9.39 1.51 13.71
CA TYR A 25 8.53 1.62 12.54
C TYR A 25 8.37 0.26 11.86
N GLY A 26 7.54 0.20 10.81
CA GLY A 26 7.30 -1.05 10.12
C GLY A 26 6.13 -1.02 9.16
N ILE A 27 5.77 -2.23 8.73
CA ILE A 27 4.63 -2.52 7.88
C ILE A 27 3.59 -3.28 8.70
N LYS A 28 2.33 -2.86 8.65
CA LYS A 28 1.20 -3.58 9.25
C LYS A 28 0.22 -3.98 8.18
N ILE A 29 -0.18 -5.25 8.21
CA ILE A 29 -1.26 -5.79 7.38
C ILE A 29 -2.22 -6.49 8.32
N GLU A 30 -3.44 -5.97 8.41
CA GLU A 30 -4.45 -6.45 9.35
C GLU A 30 -5.77 -6.70 8.61
N THR A 31 -6.60 -7.58 9.14
CA THR A 31 -7.95 -7.80 8.59
C THR A 31 -8.90 -6.70 9.02
N LEU A 32 -9.83 -6.34 8.15
CA LEU A 32 -10.94 -5.42 8.44
C LEU A 32 -12.11 -6.13 9.16
N ASP A 33 -13.02 -5.33 9.74
CA ASP A 33 -14.31 -5.82 10.24
C ASP A 33 -15.30 -6.19 9.12
N ASN A 34 -15.10 -5.59 7.95
CA ASN A 34 -15.63 -5.97 6.65
C ASN A 34 -14.62 -6.84 5.88
N PRO A 35 -15.02 -7.66 4.90
CA PRO A 35 -14.07 -8.53 4.20
C PRO A 35 -12.99 -7.71 3.49
N GLY A 36 -11.74 -7.88 3.92
CA GLY A 36 -10.62 -7.13 3.37
C GLY A 36 -9.46 -6.96 4.34
N TRP A 37 -8.56 -6.06 3.95
CA TRP A 37 -7.30 -5.80 4.62
C TRP A 37 -7.06 -4.30 4.78
N THR A 38 -6.43 -3.92 5.88
CA THR A 38 -5.69 -2.65 5.98
C THR A 38 -4.22 -2.90 5.73
N VAL A 39 -3.57 -1.93 5.09
CA VAL A 39 -2.12 -1.89 4.93
C VAL A 39 -1.64 -0.52 5.40
N GLU A 40 -0.74 -0.51 6.37
CA GLU A 40 -0.04 0.69 6.81
C GLU A 40 1.46 0.48 6.67
N ILE A 41 2.14 1.44 6.04
CA ILE A 41 3.60 1.44 5.91
C ILE A 41 4.10 2.76 6.45
N ASP A 42 4.98 2.69 7.45
CA ASP A 42 5.61 3.88 7.99
C ASP A 42 6.63 4.44 7.00
N LEU A 43 6.67 5.77 6.86
CA LEU A 43 7.59 6.46 5.97
C LEU A 43 8.59 7.32 6.73
N ARG A 44 8.40 7.51 8.04
CA ARG A 44 9.28 8.31 8.89
C ARG A 44 10.69 7.74 8.83
N GLU A 45 11.67 8.63 8.74
CA GLU A 45 13.09 8.28 8.65
C GLU A 45 13.48 7.41 7.43
N THR A 46 12.59 7.33 6.44
CA THR A 46 12.89 6.77 5.11
C THR A 46 13.10 7.91 4.11
N VAL A 47 13.61 7.59 2.92
CA VAL A 47 13.69 8.56 1.81
C VAL A 47 12.32 9.04 1.29
N LEU A 48 11.24 8.39 1.72
CA LEU A 48 9.87 8.72 1.33
C LEU A 48 9.18 9.67 2.33
N GLU A 49 9.82 10.00 3.45
CA GLU A 49 9.28 10.95 4.41
C GLU A 49 8.99 12.31 3.76
N GLY A 50 7.83 12.89 4.06
CA GLY A 50 7.35 14.15 3.50
C GLY A 50 6.69 14.02 2.12
N ARG A 51 6.82 12.89 1.42
CA ARG A 51 6.09 12.63 0.17
C ARG A 51 4.64 12.26 0.49
N TRP A 52 3.71 12.81 -0.27
CA TRP A 52 2.29 12.60 -0.06
C TRP A 52 1.54 12.47 -1.39
N PHE A 53 0.34 11.91 -1.34
CA PHE A 53 -0.61 11.96 -2.47
C PHE A 53 -2.03 11.85 -1.93
N GLU A 54 -2.97 12.53 -2.61
CA GLU A 54 -4.40 12.44 -2.28
C GLU A 54 -4.95 11.02 -2.49
N SER A 55 -6.10 10.73 -1.91
CA SER A 55 -6.68 9.39 -1.99
C SER A 55 -6.91 8.92 -3.44
N MET A 56 -6.30 7.80 -3.80
CA MET A 56 -6.55 7.06 -5.03
C MET A 56 -7.40 5.83 -4.72
N HIS A 57 -8.16 5.36 -5.71
CA HIS A 57 -8.99 4.18 -5.57
C HIS A 57 -8.96 3.31 -6.83
N GLY A 58 -9.15 2.01 -6.62
CA GLY A 58 -9.34 1.04 -7.68
C GLY A 58 -10.76 1.06 -8.24
N GLU A 59 -10.96 0.29 -9.31
CA GLU A 59 -12.31 -0.02 -9.77
C GLU A 59 -13.06 -0.81 -8.68
N VAL A 60 -14.26 -0.36 -8.35
CA VAL A 60 -15.15 -1.04 -7.40
C VAL A 60 -16.15 -1.90 -8.17
N ALA A 61 -16.56 -3.01 -7.56
CA ALA A 61 -17.63 -3.83 -8.11
C ALA A 61 -18.91 -3.00 -8.29
N SER A 62 -19.58 -3.21 -9.43
CA SER A 62 -20.82 -2.52 -9.79
C SER A 62 -22.03 -2.98 -8.98
N ASP A 63 -22.03 -4.25 -8.55
CA ASP A 63 -23.06 -4.85 -7.72
C ASP A 63 -22.50 -5.92 -6.76
N LEU A 64 -23.41 -6.52 -5.98
CA LEU A 64 -23.06 -7.52 -4.96
C LEU A 64 -22.60 -8.86 -5.54
N ASP A 65 -23.08 -9.24 -6.72
CA ASP A 65 -22.71 -10.51 -7.33
C ASP A 65 -21.31 -10.41 -7.93
N GLU A 66 -20.99 -9.31 -8.60
CA GLU A 66 -19.62 -9.01 -9.02
C GLU A 66 -18.66 -8.93 -7.81
N TRP A 67 -19.10 -8.29 -6.72
CA TRP A 67 -18.28 -8.22 -5.50
C TRP A 67 -18.01 -9.61 -4.91
N ARG A 68 -19.00 -10.52 -4.91
CA ARG A 68 -18.81 -11.89 -4.43
C ARG A 68 -17.82 -12.69 -5.27
N GLU A 69 -17.76 -12.41 -6.57
CA GLU A 69 -16.83 -13.08 -7.49
C GLU A 69 -15.41 -12.52 -7.40
N ARG A 70 -15.27 -11.19 -7.36
CA ARG A 70 -13.96 -10.53 -7.43
C ARG A 70 -13.35 -10.29 -6.05
N GLY A 71 -14.19 -9.94 -5.06
CA GLY A 71 -13.76 -9.45 -3.76
C GLY A 71 -12.84 -8.22 -3.87
N SER A 72 -13.00 -7.42 -4.92
CA SER A 72 -12.02 -6.39 -5.29
C SER A 72 -12.56 -4.99 -5.05
N TRP A 73 -11.77 -4.20 -4.33
CA TRP A 73 -11.88 -2.77 -4.10
C TRP A 73 -10.58 -2.33 -3.43
N TRP A 74 -10.13 -1.09 -3.64
CA TRP A 74 -9.10 -0.52 -2.78
C TRP A 74 -9.16 1.00 -2.78
N ILE A 75 -8.67 1.57 -1.69
CA ILE A 75 -8.36 2.99 -1.54
C ILE A 75 -6.99 3.10 -0.90
N ALA A 76 -6.15 4.01 -1.39
CA ALA A 76 -4.80 4.25 -0.89
C ALA A 76 -4.50 5.74 -0.82
N SER A 77 -3.67 6.14 0.14
CA SER A 77 -3.21 7.52 0.33
C SER A 77 -1.83 7.53 0.99
N ALA A 78 -1.10 8.63 0.88
CA ALA A 78 0.05 8.89 1.73
C ALA A 78 -0.03 10.29 2.32
N ASP A 79 0.23 10.41 3.63
CA ASP A 79 0.06 11.65 4.39
C ASP A 79 1.39 12.33 4.77
N GLY A 80 2.50 11.95 4.11
CA GLY A 80 3.84 12.43 4.42
C GLY A 80 4.57 11.62 5.48
N VAL A 81 3.85 10.87 6.33
CA VAL A 81 4.47 10.03 7.37
C VAL A 81 4.09 8.56 7.27
N ARG A 82 2.97 8.25 6.61
CA ARG A 82 2.52 6.88 6.34
C ARG A 82 1.91 6.77 4.96
N PHE A 83 2.15 5.62 4.32
CA PHE A 83 1.26 5.10 3.30
C PHE A 83 0.17 4.29 3.97
N LYS A 84 -1.09 4.52 3.60
CA LYS A 84 -2.27 3.85 4.15
C LYS A 84 -3.15 3.36 3.02
N ALA A 85 -3.63 2.13 3.15
CA ALA A 85 -4.61 1.58 2.25
C ALA A 85 -5.59 0.67 2.96
N ALA A 86 -6.78 0.58 2.39
CA ALA A 86 -7.78 -0.43 2.70
C ALA A 86 -8.20 -1.10 1.39
N CYS A 87 -8.32 -2.42 1.40
CA CYS A 87 -8.66 -3.16 0.18
C CYS A 87 -9.46 -4.43 0.44
N GLY A 88 -10.06 -4.95 -0.62
CA GLY A 88 -10.81 -6.19 -0.61
C GLY A 88 -9.91 -7.42 -0.46
N PRO A 89 -10.50 -8.61 -0.21
CA PRO A 89 -9.74 -9.81 0.14
C PRO A 89 -8.65 -10.23 -0.86
N THR A 90 -8.77 -9.83 -2.13
CA THR A 90 -7.88 -10.24 -3.24
C THR A 90 -6.86 -9.18 -3.65
N ASP A 91 -6.90 -7.98 -3.06
CA ASP A 91 -6.21 -6.80 -3.60
C ASP A 91 -4.93 -6.38 -2.85
N VAL A 92 -4.46 -7.17 -1.89
CA VAL A 92 -3.23 -6.86 -1.13
C VAL A 92 -2.03 -6.61 -2.06
N SER A 93 -1.84 -7.48 -3.06
CA SER A 93 -0.76 -7.33 -4.04
C SER A 93 -0.94 -6.10 -4.94
N ALA A 94 -2.18 -5.74 -5.27
CA ALA A 94 -2.47 -4.54 -6.06
C ALA A 94 -2.11 -3.26 -5.27
N VAL A 95 -2.48 -3.21 -3.98
CA VAL A 95 -2.11 -2.12 -3.06
C VAL A 95 -0.58 -2.00 -2.91
N MET A 96 0.13 -3.12 -2.80
CA MET A 96 1.60 -3.10 -2.78
C MET A 96 2.17 -2.53 -4.09
N GLY A 97 1.56 -2.83 -5.23
CA GLY A 97 1.90 -2.24 -6.52
C GLY A 97 1.71 -0.72 -6.55
N VAL A 98 0.62 -0.22 -5.96
CA VAL A 98 0.39 1.24 -5.82
C VAL A 98 1.49 1.88 -4.98
N PHE A 99 1.84 1.29 -3.83
CA PHE A 99 2.92 1.78 -3.00
C PHE A 99 4.26 1.78 -3.75
N ARG A 100 4.58 0.68 -4.44
CA ARG A 100 5.79 0.55 -5.27
C ARG A 100 5.89 1.65 -6.32
N GLU A 101 4.88 1.77 -7.18
CA GLU A 101 4.91 2.71 -8.30
C GLU A 101 5.04 4.16 -7.80
N TRP A 102 4.39 4.48 -6.68
CA TRP A 102 4.53 5.77 -6.04
C TRP A 102 5.94 5.97 -5.45
N ALA A 103 6.46 5.00 -4.71
CA ALA A 103 7.79 5.05 -4.10
C ALA A 103 8.89 5.24 -5.16
N GLU A 104 8.80 4.55 -6.28
CA GLU A 104 9.75 4.62 -7.40
C GLU A 104 9.58 5.88 -8.28
N GLY A 105 8.57 6.72 -8.00
CA GLY A 105 8.33 7.96 -8.73
C GLY A 105 7.69 7.77 -10.11
N TYR A 106 7.15 6.57 -10.38
CA TYR A 106 6.39 6.30 -11.61
C TYR A 106 4.99 6.92 -11.62
N ARG A 107 4.52 7.43 -10.47
CA ARG A 107 3.29 8.21 -10.33
C ARG A 107 3.62 9.57 -9.72
N SER A 108 3.49 10.64 -10.53
CA SER A 108 3.77 12.03 -10.12
C SER A 108 2.81 12.51 -9.03
N GLU A 109 3.32 13.29 -8.08
CA GLU A 109 2.51 14.08 -7.14
C GLU A 109 1.64 15.05 -7.96
N VAL A 110 0.34 14.80 -8.04
CA VAL A 110 -0.58 15.74 -8.68
C VAL A 110 -0.75 16.91 -7.72
N SER A 111 -0.32 18.10 -8.16
CA SER A 111 -0.39 19.38 -7.44
C SER A 111 -1.81 19.89 -7.24
#